data_AF-A0A2V2W171-F1
#
_entry.id   AF-A0A2V2W171-F1
#
_cell.length_a   1.000
_cell.length_b   1.000
_cell.length_c   1.000
_cell.angle_alpha   90.00
_cell.angle_beta   90.00
_cell.angle_gamma   90.00
#
_symmetry.space_group_name_H-M   'P 1'
#
loop_
_entity.id
_entity.type
_entity.pdbx_description
1 polymer ?
#
loop_
_entity_poly.entity_id
_entity_poly.type
_entity_poly.pdbx_seq_one_letter_code
_entity_poly.pdbx_strand_id
1 'polypeptide(L)'
;MVLVSPPLERNYKEWVKRRGATTIVMNCPGESDVKAMCAWMRRHQPVREQAEYWKVVKSHMDEVGPIPRYIFDERKYDNWVQRCHKIVDEATSSVIAQYSGLGRDGSWDRTKVLYWLARVVRVRGKTSGSEFLFNLPVSSHLGNKTLFKSAKLMQQLDFNLLISWLTDYLISENFGRCTVFAFLNGSFVSAIERRPRELRPSPQRRSHRCALAVYSQEGSTRHHVLPPLELF
;
A
#
# COMPACT_ATOMS: atom_id res chain seq x y z
N MET A 1 7.89 -29.39 -22.89
CA MET A 1 6.76 -28.95 -22.04
C MET A 1 7.13 -29.22 -20.59
N VAL A 2 7.42 -28.18 -19.79
CA VAL A 2 7.67 -28.35 -18.36
C VAL A 2 6.31 -28.42 -17.68
N LEU A 3 5.92 -29.61 -17.26
CA LEU A 3 4.70 -29.81 -16.47
C LEU A 3 4.96 -29.23 -15.07
N VAL A 4 4.54 -27.99 -14.85
CA VAL A 4 4.57 -27.39 -13.51
C VAL A 4 3.49 -28.09 -12.69
N SER A 5 3.93 -28.95 -11.78
CA SER A 5 3.06 -29.60 -10.80
C SER A 5 2.17 -28.56 -10.10
N PRO A 6 0.88 -28.86 -9.86
CA PRO A 6 -0.03 -27.95 -9.19
C PRO A 6 0.56 -27.42 -7.87
N PRO A 7 0.28 -26.16 -7.48
CA PRO A 7 0.82 -25.55 -6.27
C PRO A 7 0.12 -26.11 -5.01
N LEU A 8 0.23 -27.41 -4.78
CA LEU A 8 -0.21 -28.09 -3.57
C LEU A 8 0.81 -27.84 -2.47
N GLU A 9 0.34 -27.62 -1.23
CA GLU A 9 1.21 -27.31 -0.08
C GLU A 9 2.29 -28.38 0.13
N ARG A 10 1.95 -29.66 -0.11
CA ARG A 10 2.90 -30.78 -0.03
C ARG A 10 4.06 -30.63 -1.01
N ASN A 11 3.78 -30.20 -2.25
CA ASN A 11 4.80 -29.99 -3.27
C ASN A 11 5.76 -28.86 -2.85
N TYR A 12 5.22 -27.80 -2.24
CA TYR A 12 6.04 -26.70 -1.70
C TYR A 12 7.00 -27.16 -0.61
N LYS A 13 6.51 -27.94 0.38
CA LYS A 13 7.36 -28.49 1.45
C LYS A 13 8.48 -29.38 0.92
N GLU A 14 8.21 -30.16 -0.12
CA GLU A 14 9.22 -30.99 -0.78
C GLU A 14 10.22 -30.14 -1.59
N TRP A 15 9.78 -29.09 -2.29
CA TRP A 15 10.67 -28.19 -3.03
C TRP A 15 11.62 -27.42 -2.12
N VAL A 16 11.15 -26.94 -0.97
CA VAL A 16 11.98 -26.25 0.02
C VAL A 16 13.09 -27.15 0.58
N LYS A 17 12.85 -28.47 0.68
CA LYS A 17 13.85 -29.44 1.17
C LYS A 17 14.92 -29.80 0.13
N ARG A 18 14.73 -29.49 -1.16
CA ARG A 18 15.74 -29.77 -2.18
C ARG A 18 16.90 -28.78 -2.04
N ARG A 19 18.13 -29.30 -1.93
CA ARG A 19 19.34 -28.46 -1.90
C ARG A 19 19.40 -27.62 -3.18
N GLY A 20 19.61 -26.30 -3.02
CA GLY A 20 19.67 -25.36 -4.15
C GLY A 20 18.33 -24.76 -4.58
N ALA A 21 17.25 -24.97 -3.82
CA ALA A 21 16.00 -24.27 -4.06
C ALA A 21 16.14 -22.76 -3.82
N THR A 22 16.13 -21.98 -4.90
CA THR A 22 16.14 -20.51 -4.83
C THR A 22 14.73 -20.02 -4.54
N THR A 23 14.57 -19.18 -3.51
CA THR A 23 13.29 -18.52 -3.25
C THR A 23 13.02 -17.48 -4.32
N ILE A 24 11.97 -17.69 -5.11
CA ILE A 24 11.49 -16.69 -6.08
C ILE A 24 10.37 -15.90 -5.40
N VAL A 25 10.55 -14.58 -5.33
CA VAL A 25 9.48 -13.66 -4.95
C VAL A 25 8.83 -13.16 -6.23
N MET A 26 7.51 -13.14 -6.28
CA MET A 26 6.76 -12.57 -7.39
C MET A 26 5.90 -11.43 -6.85
N ASN A 27 5.68 -10.41 -7.67
CA ASN A 27 4.71 -9.38 -7.34
C ASN A 27 3.31 -9.98 -7.24
N CYS A 28 2.49 -9.39 -6.38
CA CYS A 28 1.05 -9.61 -6.45
C CYS A 28 0.55 -9.13 -7.82
N PRO A 29 -0.49 -9.76 -8.39
CA PRO A 29 -1.10 -9.28 -9.62
C PRO A 29 -1.57 -7.83 -9.46
N GLY A 30 -1.53 -7.05 -10.54
CA GLY A 30 -2.12 -5.72 -10.59
C GLY A 30 -3.63 -5.76 -10.88
N GLU A 31 -4.28 -4.59 -10.91
CA GLU A 31 -5.71 -4.48 -11.25
C GLU A 31 -6.03 -5.12 -12.61
N SER A 32 -5.23 -4.82 -13.64
CA SER A 32 -5.42 -5.37 -14.98
C SER A 32 -5.27 -6.90 -15.01
N ASP A 33 -4.33 -7.45 -14.25
CA ASP A 33 -4.10 -8.89 -14.16
C ASP A 33 -5.31 -9.58 -13.51
N VAL A 34 -5.79 -9.05 -12.37
CA VAL A 34 -6.96 -9.61 -11.69
C VAL A 34 -8.22 -9.45 -12.55
N LYS A 35 -8.37 -8.34 -13.26
CA LYS A 35 -9.48 -8.13 -14.21
C LYS A 35 -9.45 -9.16 -15.33
N ALA A 36 -8.27 -9.45 -15.89
CA ALA A 36 -8.10 -10.50 -16.89
C ALA A 36 -8.42 -11.89 -16.31
N MET A 37 -8.00 -12.19 -15.08
CA MET A 37 -8.38 -13.43 -14.37
C MET A 37 -9.90 -13.53 -14.22
N CYS A 38 -10.60 -12.45 -13.84
CA CYS A 38 -12.06 -12.42 -13.72
C CYS A 38 -12.75 -12.74 -15.04
N ALA A 39 -12.33 -12.08 -16.12
CA ALA A 39 -12.84 -12.33 -17.47
C ALA A 39 -12.63 -13.79 -17.88
N TRP A 40 -11.45 -14.36 -17.59
CA TRP A 40 -11.16 -15.76 -17.90
C TRP A 40 -11.99 -16.77 -17.08
N MET A 41 -12.12 -16.54 -15.76
CA MET A 41 -12.90 -17.38 -14.85
C MET A 41 -14.38 -17.42 -15.25
N ARG A 42 -14.91 -16.30 -15.73
CA ARG A 42 -16.32 -16.12 -16.12
C ARG A 42 -16.53 -16.10 -17.63
N ARG A 43 -15.56 -16.60 -18.43
CA ARG A 43 -15.58 -16.50 -19.91
C ARG A 43 -16.80 -17.09 -20.60
N HIS A 44 -17.49 -18.02 -19.94
CA HIS A 44 -18.70 -18.67 -20.45
C HIS A 44 -19.99 -17.92 -20.05
N GLN A 45 -19.88 -16.94 -19.16
CA GLN A 45 -21.02 -16.13 -18.69
C GLN A 45 -21.22 -14.91 -19.58
N PRO A 46 -22.44 -14.35 -19.64
CA PRO A 46 -22.71 -13.11 -20.35
C PRO A 46 -21.84 -11.94 -19.87
N VAL A 47 -21.54 -10.99 -20.77
CA VAL A 47 -20.69 -9.81 -20.47
C VAL A 47 -21.18 -9.04 -19.24
N ARG A 48 -22.50 -8.95 -19.05
CA ARG A 48 -23.10 -8.30 -17.87
C ARG A 48 -22.69 -8.98 -16.56
N GLU A 49 -22.75 -10.31 -16.50
CA GLU A 49 -22.36 -11.05 -15.31
C GLU A 49 -20.85 -10.99 -15.03
N GLN A 50 -20.04 -10.96 -16.10
CA GLN A 50 -18.59 -10.73 -15.96
C GLN A 50 -18.30 -9.35 -15.34
N ALA A 51 -19.05 -8.32 -15.75
CA ALA A 51 -18.92 -6.98 -15.22
C ALA A 51 -19.35 -6.89 -13.75
N GLU A 52 -20.47 -7.52 -13.37
CA GLU A 52 -20.92 -7.56 -11.97
C GLU A 52 -19.93 -8.34 -11.09
N TYR A 53 -19.41 -9.48 -11.57
CA TYR A 53 -18.37 -10.23 -10.86
C TYR A 53 -17.09 -9.40 -10.68
N TRP A 54 -16.67 -8.66 -11.71
CA TRP A 54 -15.52 -7.75 -11.60
C TRP A 54 -15.75 -6.65 -10.56
N LYS A 55 -16.96 -6.05 -10.48
CA LYS A 55 -17.26 -5.04 -9.45
C LYS A 55 -17.05 -5.59 -8.03
N VAL A 56 -17.52 -6.81 -7.77
CA VAL A 56 -17.33 -7.48 -6.46
C VAL A 56 -15.84 -7.70 -6.18
N VAL A 57 -15.11 -8.32 -7.11
CA VAL A 57 -13.67 -8.58 -6.93
C VAL A 57 -12.87 -7.29 -6.78
N LYS A 58 -13.22 -6.24 -7.54
CA LYS A 58 -12.59 -4.93 -7.41
C LYS A 58 -12.84 -4.33 -6.03
N SER A 59 -14.06 -4.41 -5.51
CA SER A 59 -14.36 -3.98 -4.14
C SER A 59 -13.51 -4.74 -3.11
N HIS A 60 -13.32 -6.05 -3.29
CA HIS A 60 -12.44 -6.83 -2.41
C HIS A 60 -10.98 -6.37 -2.52
N MET A 61 -10.50 -6.09 -3.74
CA MET A 61 -9.14 -5.58 -3.97
C MET A 61 -8.91 -4.21 -3.34
N ASP A 62 -9.87 -3.31 -3.45
CA ASP A 62 -9.77 -1.96 -2.88
C ASP A 62 -9.63 -2.02 -1.34
N GLU A 63 -10.28 -3.02 -0.72
CA GLU A 63 -10.25 -3.24 0.73
C GLU A 63 -9.01 -4.00 1.20
N VAL A 64 -8.68 -5.14 0.60
CA VAL A 64 -7.64 -6.07 1.11
C VAL A 64 -6.51 -6.35 0.13
N GLY A 65 -6.44 -5.63 -0.98
CA GLY A 65 -5.40 -5.74 -1.99
C GLY A 65 -5.61 -6.87 -2.99
N PRO A 66 -4.79 -6.93 -4.06
CA PRO A 66 -4.89 -7.93 -5.11
C PRO A 66 -4.27 -9.27 -4.68
N ILE A 67 -4.85 -9.92 -3.66
CA ILE A 67 -4.42 -11.24 -3.21
C ILE A 67 -5.41 -12.29 -3.72
N PRO A 68 -5.10 -13.02 -4.82
CA PRO A 68 -5.98 -14.01 -5.44
C PRO A 68 -6.59 -15.03 -4.47
N ARG A 69 -5.85 -15.37 -3.41
CA ARG A 69 -6.29 -16.33 -2.40
C ARG A 69 -7.59 -15.93 -1.69
N TYR A 70 -7.83 -14.62 -1.53
CA TYR A 70 -8.95 -14.09 -0.75
C TYR A 70 -9.98 -13.39 -1.62
N ILE A 71 -9.57 -12.64 -2.65
CA ILE A 71 -10.48 -11.75 -3.40
C ILE A 71 -11.52 -12.45 -4.29
N PHE A 72 -11.32 -13.72 -4.64
CA PHE A 72 -12.23 -14.47 -5.53
C PHE A 72 -13.30 -15.30 -4.79
N ASP A 73 -13.19 -15.42 -3.47
CA ASP A 73 -14.03 -16.29 -2.64
C ASP A 73 -14.56 -15.47 -1.48
N GLU A 74 -15.88 -15.23 -1.47
CA GLU A 74 -16.55 -14.35 -0.52
C GLU A 74 -16.28 -14.73 0.94
N ARG A 75 -16.36 -16.02 1.28
CA ARG A 75 -16.10 -16.48 2.66
C ARG A 75 -14.66 -16.27 3.08
N LYS A 76 -13.71 -16.49 2.17
CA LYS A 76 -12.29 -16.25 2.45
C LYS A 76 -11.99 -14.76 2.55
N TYR A 77 -12.61 -13.95 1.70
CA TYR A 77 -12.54 -12.50 1.78
C TYR A 77 -13.07 -12.01 3.13
N ASP A 78 -14.28 -12.40 3.53
CA ASP A 78 -14.93 -11.97 4.78
C ASP A 78 -14.08 -12.31 6.00
N ASN A 79 -13.55 -13.54 6.06
CA ASN A 79 -12.67 -13.94 7.15
C ASN A 79 -11.38 -13.10 7.17
N TRP A 80 -10.78 -12.88 5.99
CA TRP A 80 -9.55 -12.12 5.86
C TRP A 80 -9.75 -10.65 6.28
N VAL A 81 -10.78 -9.98 5.75
CA VAL A 81 -11.06 -8.57 6.07
C VAL A 81 -11.37 -8.38 7.56
N GLN A 82 -12.20 -9.24 8.15
CA GLN A 82 -12.49 -9.20 9.59
C GLN A 82 -11.21 -9.33 10.43
N ARG A 83 -10.32 -10.24 10.03
CA ARG A 83 -9.06 -10.47 10.73
C ARG A 83 -8.10 -9.30 10.60
N CYS A 84 -8.00 -8.70 9.40
CA CYS A 84 -7.20 -7.50 9.18
C CYS A 84 -7.68 -6.33 10.05
N HIS A 85 -8.98 -6.04 10.06
CA HIS A 85 -9.54 -4.97 10.89
C HIS A 85 -9.31 -5.23 12.38
N LYS A 86 -9.60 -6.45 12.84
CA LYS A 86 -9.39 -6.85 14.23
C LYS A 86 -7.94 -6.64 14.67
N ILE A 87 -6.96 -7.05 13.84
CA ILE A 87 -5.54 -6.88 14.13
C ILE A 87 -5.20 -5.40 14.31
N VAL A 88 -5.66 -4.52 13.43
CA VAL A 88 -5.38 -3.07 13.53
C VAL A 88 -6.08 -2.45 14.74
N ASP A 89 -7.32 -2.84 15.00
CA ASP A 89 -8.13 -2.28 16.09
C ASP A 89 -7.59 -2.69 17.46
N GLU A 90 -7.14 -3.94 17.61
CA GLU A 90 -6.54 -4.49 18.84
C GLU A 90 -5.01 -4.26 18.92
N ALA A 91 -4.39 -3.62 17.92
CA ALA A 91 -2.95 -3.44 17.88
C ALA A 91 -2.46 -2.60 19.08
N THR A 92 -1.48 -3.15 19.80
CA THR A 92 -0.69 -2.44 20.81
C THR A 92 0.47 -1.69 20.17
N SER A 93 1.15 -0.80 20.91
CA SER A 93 2.36 -0.13 20.41
C SER A 93 3.44 -1.12 19.97
N SER A 94 3.56 -2.28 20.63
CA SER A 94 4.53 -3.32 20.23
C SER A 94 4.17 -3.99 18.89
N VAL A 95 2.88 -4.17 18.60
CA VAL A 95 2.41 -4.69 17.30
C VAL A 95 2.63 -3.64 16.23
N ILE A 96 2.25 -2.39 16.48
CA ILE A 96 2.45 -1.27 15.57
C ILE A 96 3.93 -1.03 15.26
N ALA A 97 4.83 -1.17 16.25
CA ALA A 97 6.27 -1.04 16.04
C ALA A 97 6.82 -2.05 15.02
N GLN A 98 6.19 -3.22 14.86
CA GLN A 98 6.57 -4.20 13.82
C GLN A 98 6.30 -3.66 12.41
N TYR A 99 5.34 -2.74 12.25
CA TYR A 99 5.02 -2.10 10.97
C TYR A 99 5.93 -0.91 10.63
N SER A 100 6.89 -0.55 11.50
CA SER A 100 7.76 0.63 11.32
C SER A 100 8.57 0.60 10.02
N GLY A 101 9.03 -0.57 9.56
CA GLY A 101 9.81 -0.68 8.31
C GLY A 101 8.97 -0.82 7.02
N LEU A 102 7.68 -0.50 7.04
CA LEU A 102 6.90 -0.41 5.79
C LEU A 102 7.56 0.64 4.88
N GLY A 103 7.61 0.35 3.58
CA GLY A 103 8.31 1.17 2.60
C GLY A 103 9.84 1.04 2.63
N ARG A 104 10.41 0.23 3.53
CA ARG A 104 11.85 -0.04 3.59
C ARG A 104 12.24 -1.30 2.81
N ASP A 105 13.47 -1.33 2.32
CA ASP A 105 14.08 -2.51 1.73
C ASP A 105 14.37 -3.58 2.79
N GLY A 106 14.21 -4.84 2.41
CA GLY A 106 14.56 -5.99 3.25
C GLY A 106 13.43 -7.00 3.42
N SER A 107 13.81 -8.28 3.51
CA SER A 107 12.86 -9.36 3.79
C SER A 107 12.42 -9.28 5.24
N TRP A 108 11.14 -9.03 5.47
CA TRP A 108 10.55 -9.11 6.81
C TRP A 108 10.43 -10.55 7.28
N ASP A 109 10.63 -10.76 8.59
CA ASP A 109 10.35 -12.05 9.20
C ASP A 109 8.86 -12.36 9.04
N ARG A 110 8.57 -13.44 8.31
CA ARG A 110 7.23 -13.85 7.91
C ARG A 110 6.39 -14.38 9.09
N THR A 111 6.97 -14.52 10.28
CA THR A 111 6.40 -15.36 11.35
C THR A 111 5.47 -14.67 12.34
N LYS A 112 5.35 -13.32 12.39
CA LYS A 112 4.51 -12.67 13.41
C LYS A 112 3.75 -11.48 12.83
N VAL A 113 2.43 -11.62 12.68
CA VAL A 113 1.42 -10.54 12.48
C VAL A 113 1.44 -9.77 11.15
N LEU A 114 2.58 -9.64 10.48
CA LEU A 114 2.77 -8.72 9.35
C LEU A 114 2.14 -9.17 8.02
N TYR A 115 1.94 -10.48 7.82
CA TYR A 115 1.36 -11.04 6.57
C TYR A 115 -0.07 -10.55 6.28
N TRP A 116 -0.81 -10.11 7.30
CA TRP A 116 -2.20 -9.70 7.14
C TRP A 116 -2.35 -8.31 6.51
N LEU A 117 -1.41 -7.41 6.78
CA LEU A 117 -1.53 -5.99 6.41
C LEU A 117 -0.48 -5.52 5.41
N ALA A 118 0.48 -6.36 5.05
CA ALA A 118 1.56 -6.02 4.13
C ALA A 118 1.68 -7.02 2.97
N ARG A 119 2.08 -6.51 1.81
CA ARG A 119 2.49 -7.27 0.63
C ARG A 119 3.93 -6.92 0.27
N VAL A 120 4.61 -7.87 -0.36
CA VAL A 120 5.96 -7.64 -0.89
C VAL A 120 5.86 -7.17 -2.33
N VAL A 121 6.55 -6.09 -2.65
CA VAL A 121 6.67 -5.53 -4.00
C VAL A 121 8.13 -5.50 -4.42
N ARG A 122 8.39 -6.02 -5.62
CA ARG A 122 9.67 -5.99 -6.34
C ARG A 122 9.76 -4.70 -7.10
N VAL A 123 10.79 -3.94 -6.81
CA VAL A 123 11.13 -2.70 -7.49
C VAL A 123 12.51 -2.87 -8.12
N ARG A 124 12.60 -2.59 -9.41
CA ARG A 124 13.88 -2.60 -10.11
C ARG A 124 14.55 -1.23 -9.97
N GLY A 125 15.76 -1.21 -9.43
CA GLY A 125 16.59 -0.02 -9.31
C GLY A 125 16.89 0.56 -10.69
N LYS A 126 16.69 1.88 -10.83
CA LYS A 126 16.84 2.60 -12.12
C LYS A 126 18.26 2.52 -12.69
N THR A 127 19.27 2.45 -11.82
CA THR A 127 20.68 2.66 -12.21
C THR A 127 21.50 1.37 -12.22
N SER A 128 21.29 0.46 -11.27
CA SER A 128 22.12 -0.73 -11.08
C SER A 128 21.51 -2.00 -11.65
N GLY A 129 20.26 -1.97 -12.12
CA GLY A 129 19.51 -3.16 -12.51
C GLY A 129 19.18 -4.11 -11.35
N SER A 130 19.61 -3.79 -10.13
CA SER A 130 19.33 -4.55 -8.91
C SER A 130 17.83 -4.55 -8.61
N GLU A 131 17.34 -5.66 -8.08
CA GLU A 131 15.96 -5.76 -7.60
C GLU A 131 15.92 -5.61 -6.08
N PHE A 132 15.01 -4.75 -5.62
CA PHE A 132 14.75 -4.52 -4.22
C PHE A 132 13.37 -5.06 -3.86
N LEU A 133 13.25 -5.61 -2.66
CA LEU A 133 11.99 -6.06 -2.09
C LEU A 133 11.55 -5.05 -1.05
N PHE A 134 10.40 -4.44 -1.29
CA PHE A 134 9.76 -3.51 -0.38
C PHE A 134 8.51 -4.14 0.22
N ASN A 135 8.25 -3.84 1.49
CA ASN A 135 7.02 -4.22 2.16
C ASN A 135 6.07 -3.03 2.10
N LEU A 136 4.98 -3.17 1.36
CA LEU A 136 3.95 -2.13 1.25
C LEU A 136 2.69 -2.58 1.96
N PRO A 137 1.81 -1.65 2.36
CA PRO A 137 0.48 -2.01 2.78
C PRO A 137 -0.24 -2.86 1.72
N VAL A 138 -1.09 -3.75 2.19
CA VAL A 138 -1.81 -4.68 1.32
C VAL A 138 -2.76 -3.95 0.37
N SER A 139 -3.38 -2.88 0.86
CA SER A 139 -4.24 -1.94 0.15
C SER A 139 -4.08 -0.55 0.75
N SER A 140 -4.53 0.47 0.02
CA SER A 140 -4.66 1.83 0.53
C SER A 140 -5.59 1.92 1.74
N HIS A 141 -6.69 1.15 1.75
CA HIS A 141 -7.66 1.17 2.84
C HIS A 141 -7.05 0.71 4.17
N LEU A 142 -6.53 -0.52 4.20
CA LEU A 142 -5.89 -1.08 5.39
C LEU A 142 -4.59 -0.36 5.73
N GLY A 143 -3.87 0.13 4.73
CA GLY A 143 -2.72 0.98 4.92
C GLY A 143 -3.05 2.26 5.67
N ASN A 144 -4.09 2.98 5.24
CA ASN A 144 -4.58 4.18 5.94
C ASN A 144 -5.01 3.87 7.36
N LYS A 145 -5.76 2.79 7.57
CA LYS A 145 -6.19 2.37 8.91
C LYS A 145 -4.99 2.09 9.82
N THR A 146 -3.98 1.39 9.29
CA THR A 146 -2.73 1.10 9.99
C THR A 146 -1.96 2.38 10.33
N LEU A 147 -1.79 3.30 9.37
CA LEU A 147 -1.13 4.58 9.61
C LEU A 147 -1.86 5.43 10.65
N PHE A 148 -3.19 5.43 10.66
CA PHE A 148 -3.96 6.14 11.67
C PHE A 148 -3.72 5.58 13.07
N LYS A 149 -3.68 4.24 13.18
CA LYS A 149 -3.33 3.57 14.43
C LYS A 149 -1.88 3.87 14.84
N SER A 150 -0.94 3.88 13.88
CA SER A 150 0.46 4.25 14.09
C SER A 150 0.62 5.67 14.61
N ALA A 151 -0.09 6.65 14.04
CA ALA A 151 -0.03 8.04 14.47
C ALA A 151 -0.39 8.24 15.96
N LYS A 152 -1.26 7.37 16.50
CA LYS A 152 -1.68 7.41 17.92
C LYS A 152 -0.72 6.69 18.86
N LEU A 153 0.00 5.68 18.36
CA LEU A 153 0.74 4.72 19.20
C LEU A 153 2.26 4.82 19.08
N MET A 154 2.77 5.41 17.99
CA MET A 154 4.21 5.62 17.77
C MET A 154 4.67 6.96 18.33
N GLN A 155 5.97 7.06 18.62
CA GLN A 155 6.61 8.36 18.81
C GLN A 155 6.57 9.15 17.50
N GLN A 156 6.49 10.48 17.60
CA GLN A 156 6.35 11.34 16.43
C GLN A 156 7.51 11.17 15.43
N LEU A 157 8.75 10.99 15.93
CA LEU A 157 9.91 10.76 15.09
C LEU A 157 9.78 9.46 14.27
N ASP A 158 9.40 8.36 14.92
CA ASP A 158 9.22 7.05 14.29
C ASP A 158 8.09 7.08 13.25
N PHE A 159 6.99 7.77 13.57
CA PHE A 159 5.88 7.95 12.64
C PHE A 159 6.29 8.75 11.40
N ASN A 160 7.07 9.82 11.57
CA ASN A 160 7.58 10.61 10.44
C ASN A 160 8.53 9.79 9.56
N LEU A 161 9.37 8.94 10.15
CA LEU A 161 10.25 8.04 9.40
C LEU A 161 9.45 7.01 8.58
N LEU A 162 8.42 6.40 9.17
CA LEU A 162 7.50 5.49 8.50
C LEU A 162 6.84 6.16 7.28
N ILE A 163 6.30 7.37 7.46
CA ILE A 163 5.71 8.14 6.36
C ILE A 163 6.76 8.47 5.30
N SER A 164 7.96 8.86 5.72
CA SER A 164 9.06 9.16 4.79
C SER A 164 9.40 7.98 3.89
N TRP A 165 9.44 6.75 4.42
CA TRP A 165 9.69 5.54 3.63
C TRP A 165 8.54 5.19 2.69
N LEU A 166 7.32 5.55 3.06
CA LEU A 166 6.15 5.34 2.21
C LEU A 166 5.94 6.44 1.17
N THR A 167 6.58 7.61 1.27
CA THR A 167 6.33 8.82 0.44
C THR A 167 6.08 8.54 -1.03
N ASP A 168 6.96 7.77 -1.68
CA ASP A 168 6.85 7.48 -3.12
C ASP A 168 5.61 6.64 -3.47
N TYR A 169 5.08 5.90 -2.49
CA TYR A 169 3.87 5.07 -2.59
C TYR A 169 2.61 5.80 -2.10
N LEU A 170 2.73 6.67 -1.09
CA LEU A 170 1.60 7.47 -0.57
C LEU A 170 0.99 8.35 -1.67
N ILE A 171 1.85 8.93 -2.50
CA ILE A 171 1.47 9.79 -3.64
C ILE A 171 0.77 8.97 -4.73
N SER A 172 1.10 7.69 -4.88
CA SER A 172 0.54 6.81 -5.91
C SER A 172 -0.75 6.10 -5.50
N GLU A 173 -0.97 5.85 -4.21
CA GLU A 173 -2.03 4.95 -3.71
C GLU A 173 -3.10 5.63 -2.83
N ASN A 174 -3.34 6.95 -2.93
CA ASN A 174 -4.42 7.64 -2.19
C ASN A 174 -4.35 7.43 -0.66
N PHE A 175 -3.16 7.55 -0.08
CA PHE A 175 -3.04 7.57 1.37
C PHE A 175 -3.46 8.96 1.89
N GLY A 176 -4.74 9.07 2.25
CA GLY A 176 -5.39 10.31 2.66
C GLY A 176 -4.98 10.80 4.05
N ARG A 177 -5.95 11.31 4.81
CA ARG A 177 -5.89 12.04 6.11
C ARG A 177 -4.71 11.76 7.06
N CYS A 178 -4.12 10.56 7.08
CA CYS A 178 -2.95 10.25 7.89
C CYS A 178 -1.68 10.99 7.45
N THR A 179 -1.54 11.31 6.16
CA THR A 179 -0.42 12.09 5.64
C THR A 179 -0.38 13.50 6.23
N VAL A 180 -1.56 14.08 6.54
CA VAL A 180 -1.68 15.41 7.16
C VAL A 180 -0.89 15.48 8.46
N PHE A 181 -0.89 14.43 9.29
CA PHE A 181 -0.13 14.43 10.54
C PHE A 181 1.38 14.57 10.33
N ALA A 182 1.92 14.02 9.24
CA ALA A 182 3.33 14.20 8.89
C ALA A 182 3.61 15.61 8.37
N PHE A 183 2.69 16.20 7.58
CA PHE A 183 2.81 17.58 7.10
C PHE A 183 2.71 18.64 8.20
N LEU A 184 2.18 18.30 9.39
CA LEU A 184 2.22 19.18 10.55
C LEU A 184 3.62 19.25 11.21
N ASN A 185 4.56 18.38 10.82
CA ASN A 185 5.91 18.38 11.36
C ASN A 185 6.88 19.15 10.44
N GLY A 186 7.45 20.25 10.93
CA GLY A 186 8.37 21.08 10.15
C GLY A 186 9.60 20.33 9.63
N SER A 187 10.18 19.42 10.42
CA SER A 187 11.33 18.61 9.99
C SER A 187 10.97 17.66 8.85
N PHE A 188 9.78 17.04 8.89
CA PHE A 188 9.28 16.22 7.80
C PHE A 188 9.07 17.06 6.53
N VAL A 189 8.39 18.21 6.64
CA VAL A 189 8.15 19.13 5.51
C VAL A 189 9.46 19.57 4.87
N SER A 190 10.45 20.00 5.66
CA SER A 190 11.77 20.38 5.14
C SER A 190 12.50 19.21 4.44
N ALA A 191 12.33 17.98 4.92
CA ALA A 191 12.95 16.80 4.31
C ALA A 191 12.33 16.43 2.95
N ILE A 192 11.03 16.66 2.78
CA ILE A 192 10.32 16.35 1.53
C ILE A 192 10.25 17.52 0.57
N GLU A 193 10.44 18.78 0.99
CA GLU A 193 10.27 19.99 0.17
C GLU A 193 10.92 19.89 -1.22
N ARG A 194 12.08 19.21 -1.33
CA ARG A 194 12.83 19.06 -2.58
C ARG A 194 12.39 17.89 -3.47
N ARG A 195 11.46 17.05 -3.03
CA ARG A 195 11.01 15.82 -3.73
C ARG A 195 9.82 16.03 -4.66
N PRO A 196 8.77 16.81 -4.31
CA PRO A 196 7.67 17.11 -5.22
C PRO A 196 8.19 17.78 -6.49
N ARG A 197 7.77 17.27 -7.65
CA ARG A 197 7.85 18.03 -8.90
C ARG A 197 6.50 18.67 -9.13
N GLU A 198 6.51 19.97 -9.42
CA GLU A 198 5.30 20.68 -9.81
C GLU A 198 4.69 19.98 -11.03
N LEU A 199 3.45 19.51 -10.90
CA LEU A 199 2.70 18.95 -12.01
C LEU A 199 2.42 20.11 -12.98
N ARG A 200 3.16 20.16 -14.10
CA ARG A 200 2.88 21.17 -15.12
C ARG A 200 1.47 20.94 -15.67
N PRO A 201 0.59 21.96 -15.65
CA PRO A 201 -0.69 21.83 -16.30
C PRO A 201 -0.50 21.54 -17.80
N SER A 202 -1.48 20.87 -18.42
CA SER A 202 -1.50 20.68 -19.86
C SER A 202 -1.34 22.06 -20.56
N PRO A 203 -0.72 22.13 -21.74
CA PRO A 203 -0.37 23.40 -22.41
C PRO A 203 -1.56 24.35 -22.67
N GLN A 204 -2.79 23.89 -22.46
CA GLN A 204 -4.01 24.71 -22.57
C GLN A 204 -4.38 25.50 -21.29
N ARG A 205 -3.78 25.22 -20.13
CA ARG A 205 -4.03 25.99 -18.89
C ARG A 205 -2.81 26.80 -18.49
N ARG A 206 -3.01 28.10 -18.21
CA ARG A 206 -1.99 28.98 -17.62
C ARG A 206 -1.48 28.34 -16.31
N SER A 207 -0.17 28.21 -16.15
CA SER A 207 0.40 27.72 -14.90
C SER A 207 0.21 28.77 -13.81
N HIS A 208 -0.51 28.41 -12.75
CA HIS A 208 -0.53 29.18 -11.51
C HIS A 208 0.65 28.69 -10.65
N ARG A 209 1.42 29.63 -10.08
CA ARG A 209 2.46 29.27 -9.11
C ARG A 209 1.80 28.56 -7.93
N CYS A 210 2.31 27.38 -7.54
CA CYS A 210 1.80 26.70 -6.36
C CYS A 210 1.93 27.58 -5.10
N ALA A 211 1.02 27.43 -4.14
CA ALA A 211 1.01 28.22 -2.91
C ALA A 211 2.38 28.19 -2.18
N LEU A 212 3.05 27.04 -2.18
CA LEU A 212 4.40 26.91 -1.63
C LEU A 212 5.43 27.82 -2.31
N ALA A 213 5.36 28.02 -3.63
CA ALA A 213 6.26 28.93 -4.35
C ALA A 213 5.92 30.41 -4.15
N VAL A 214 4.67 30.72 -3.79
CA VAL A 214 4.21 32.09 -3.53
C VAL A 214 4.54 32.51 -2.08
N TYR A 215 4.44 31.58 -1.13
CA TYR A 215 4.57 31.86 0.30
C TYR A 215 5.86 31.31 0.94
N SER A 216 6.85 30.85 0.16
CA SER A 216 8.10 30.27 0.69
C SER A 216 8.95 31.21 1.57
N GLN A 217 8.69 32.51 1.49
CA GLN A 217 9.39 33.56 2.25
C GLN A 217 8.61 33.99 3.52
N GLU A 218 7.37 33.52 3.70
CA GLU A 218 6.57 33.81 4.89
C GLU A 218 6.67 32.61 5.84
N GLY A 219 7.37 32.80 6.96
CA GLY A 219 7.63 31.73 7.92
C GLY A 219 6.37 30.97 8.37
N SER A 220 6.54 29.68 8.69
CA SER A 220 5.50 28.68 9.00
C SER A 220 4.58 28.98 10.21
N THR A 221 4.60 30.17 10.81
CA THR A 221 3.98 30.46 12.11
C THR A 221 2.90 31.54 12.08
N ARG A 222 2.27 31.83 10.93
CA ARG A 222 0.98 32.56 10.96
C ARG A 222 -0.17 31.57 11.12
N HIS A 223 -0.79 31.61 12.30
CA HIS A 223 -2.06 30.95 12.58
C HIS A 223 -3.17 31.56 11.71
N HIS A 224 -3.31 31.07 10.47
CA HIS A 224 -4.56 31.22 9.76
C HIS A 224 -5.53 30.17 10.30
N VAL A 225 -6.39 30.62 11.21
CA VAL A 225 -7.52 29.84 11.69
C VAL A 225 -8.40 29.51 10.48
N LEU A 226 -8.40 28.24 10.07
CA LEU A 226 -9.35 27.76 9.07
C LEU A 226 -10.77 27.85 9.66
N PRO A 227 -11.76 28.33 8.90
CA PRO A 227 -13.14 28.40 9.39
C PRO A 227 -13.68 26.98 9.68
N PRO A 228 -14.62 26.83 10.62
CA PRO A 228 -15.13 25.53 11.05
C PRO A 228 -15.78 24.74 9.91
N LEU A 229 -15.52 23.44 9.89
CA LEU A 229 -15.94 22.44 8.90
C LEU A 229 -17.44 22.07 8.96
N GLU A 230 -18.33 22.97 9.38
CA GLU A 230 -19.77 22.66 9.50
C GLU A 230 -20.58 22.84 8.20
N LEU A 231 -19.94 22.97 7.04
CA LEU A 231 -20.64 23.12 5.74
C LEU A 231 -20.06 22.29 4.59
N PHE A 232 -19.68 21.03 4.85
CA PHE A 232 -19.50 20.00 3.82
C PHE A 232 -20.00 18.64 4.29
#